data_AF-A0A534B5K8-F1
#
_entry.id   AF-A0A534B5K8-F1
#
_cell.length_a   1.000
_cell.length_b   1.000
_cell.length_c   1.000
_cell.angle_alpha   90.00
_cell.angle_beta   90.00
_cell.angle_gamma   90.00
#
_symmetry.space_group_name_H-M   'P 1'
#
loop_
_entity.id
_entity.type
_entity.pdbx_description
1 polymer ?
#
loop_
_entity_poly.entity_id
_entity_poly.type
_entity_poly.pdbx_seq_one_letter_code
_entity_poly.pdbx_strand_id
1 'polypeptide(L)' 'MTRRPSLAVLALLVAPAVGSPLARPVVGIDDVTAWHAAPSEGVNVSLSGAQGAHGQALRVDFDFAGTAGYAAVRRKLPL' A
#
# COMPACT_ATOMS: atom_id res chain seq x y z
N MET A 1 -28.67 -46.19 -42.35
CA MET A 1 -28.63 -45.72 -40.94
C MET A 1 -27.41 -46.32 -40.26
N THR A 2 -26.26 -45.63 -40.27
CA THR A 2 -25.07 -45.95 -39.45
C THR A 2 -24.15 -44.72 -39.40
N ARG A 3 -24.08 -44.05 -38.25
CA ARG A 3 -23.16 -42.93 -37.94
C ARG A 3 -21.76 -43.45 -37.66
N ARG A 4 -20.68 -42.73 -38.02
CA ARG A 4 -19.45 -42.67 -37.20
C ARG A 4 -18.83 -41.25 -37.22
N PRO A 5 -18.53 -40.66 -36.04
CA PRO A 5 -18.20 -39.25 -35.87
C PRO A 5 -16.68 -38.95 -35.92
N SER A 6 -16.42 -37.65 -36.10
CA SER A 6 -15.18 -36.89 -36.15
C SER A 6 -14.13 -37.21 -35.07
N LEU A 7 -12.85 -37.07 -35.41
CA LEU A 7 -11.74 -36.90 -34.47
C LEU A 7 -10.80 -35.80 -34.99
N ALA A 8 -11.20 -34.54 -34.76
CA ALA A 8 -10.24 -33.44 -34.71
C ALA A 8 -9.75 -33.37 -33.26
N VAL A 9 -8.53 -33.83 -33.01
CA VAL A 9 -7.88 -33.72 -31.69
C VAL A 9 -7.43 -32.29 -31.53
N LEU A 10 -8.16 -31.51 -30.74
CA LEU A 10 -7.78 -30.17 -30.31
C LEU A 10 -6.84 -30.32 -29.10
N ALA A 11 -5.54 -30.16 -29.31
CA ALA A 11 -4.57 -30.14 -28.22
C ALA A 11 -4.71 -28.82 -27.44
N LEU A 12 -5.26 -28.90 -26.23
CA LEU A 12 -5.37 -27.77 -25.29
C LEU A 12 -4.00 -27.56 -24.61
N LEU A 13 -3.27 -26.51 -25.00
CA LEU A 13 -2.08 -26.08 -24.26
C LEU A 13 -2.52 -25.49 -22.91
N VAL A 14 -2.21 -26.18 -21.82
CA VAL A 14 -2.30 -25.61 -20.47
C VAL A 14 -0.99 -24.89 -20.19
N ALA A 15 -1.00 -23.56 -20.29
CA ALA A 15 0.14 -22.76 -19.85
C ALA A 15 0.16 -22.72 -18.31
N PRO A 16 1.33 -22.84 -17.65
CA PRO A 16 1.42 -22.67 -16.20
C PRO A 16 1.08 -21.22 -15.86
N ALA A 17 0.06 -21.03 -15.02
CA ALA A 17 -0.18 -19.74 -14.39
C ALA A 17 1.03 -19.42 -13.51
N VAL A 18 1.89 -18.50 -13.96
CA VAL A 18 2.92 -17.91 -13.11
C VAL A 18 2.17 -17.20 -11.99
N GLY A 19 2.21 -17.76 -10.78
CA GLY A 19 1.51 -17.20 -9.63
C GLY A 19 1.92 -15.74 -9.45
N SER A 20 0.95 -14.83 -9.45
CA SER A 20 1.19 -13.42 -9.16
C SER A 20 1.92 -13.33 -7.82
N PRO A 21 3.03 -12.57 -7.70
CA PRO A 21 3.68 -12.39 -6.41
C PRO A 21 2.61 -11.94 -5.42
N LEU A 22 2.51 -12.65 -4.28
CA LEU A 22 1.56 -12.34 -3.21
C LEU A 22 1.55 -10.83 -3.00
N ALA A 23 0.41 -10.19 -3.22
CA ALA A 23 0.27 -8.75 -3.10
C ALA A 23 0.85 -8.32 -1.76
N ARG A 24 1.94 -7.54 -1.79
CA ARG A 24 2.58 -7.05 -0.57
C ARG A 24 1.53 -6.23 0.18
N PRO A 25 1.24 -6.52 1.46
CA PRO A 25 0.25 -5.77 2.22
C PRO A 25 0.55 -4.28 2.11
N VAL A 26 -0.42 -3.50 1.60
CA VAL A 26 -0.32 -2.04 1.60
C VAL A 26 -0.35 -1.64 3.07
N VAL A 27 0.69 -0.94 3.51
CA VAL A 27 0.80 -0.47 4.89
C VAL A 27 -0.19 0.67 5.07
N GLY A 28 -1.23 0.43 5.86
CA GLY A 28 -2.26 1.43 6.17
C GLY A 28 -1.73 2.60 6.99
N ILE A 29 -2.43 3.73 6.89
CA ILE A 29 -2.18 4.99 7.62
C ILE A 29 -3.22 5.25 8.72
N ASP A 30 -4.03 4.23 9.03
CA ASP A 30 -5.17 4.26 9.95
C ASP A 30 -4.76 4.13 11.42
N ASP A 31 -3.68 3.42 11.71
CA ASP A 31 -3.08 3.35 13.05
C ASP A 31 -1.99 4.42 13.22
N VAL A 32 -2.35 5.54 13.85
CA VAL A 32 -1.45 6.66 14.17
C VAL A 32 -0.31 6.25 15.08
N THR A 33 -0.51 5.28 15.98
CA THR A 33 0.50 4.89 16.97
C THR A 33 1.71 4.20 16.35
N ALA A 34 1.57 3.70 15.12
CA ALA A 34 2.66 3.12 14.34
C ALA A 34 3.56 4.17 13.65
N TRP A 35 3.23 5.47 13.72
CA TRP A 35 3.94 6.56 13.05
C TRP A 35 4.67 7.47 14.03
N HIS A 36 5.80 8.00 13.57
CA HIS A 36 6.61 8.95 14.33
C HIS A 36 6.95 10.16 13.47
N ALA A 37 6.94 11.34 14.09
CA ALA A 37 7.49 12.54 13.48
C ALA A 37 9.00 12.39 13.25
N ALA A 38 9.47 12.85 12.11
CA ALA A 38 10.89 12.88 11.74
C ALA A 38 11.22 14.16 10.96
N PRO A 39 10.96 15.36 11.53
CA PRO A 39 11.23 16.62 10.85
C PRO A 39 12.73 16.91 10.73
N SER A 40 13.08 17.88 9.89
CA SER A 40 14.39 18.54 9.96
C SER A 40 14.50 19.39 11.23
N GLU A 41 15.72 19.83 11.54
CA GLU A 41 15.96 20.82 12.61
C GLU A 41 15.15 22.10 12.35
N GLY A 42 14.63 22.72 13.41
CA GLY A 42 13.80 23.93 13.33
C GLY A 42 12.34 23.71 12.87
N VAL A 43 11.95 22.51 12.43
CA VAL A 43 10.57 22.20 12.00
C VAL A 43 9.81 21.43 13.06
N ASN A 44 8.62 21.91 13.42
CA ASN A 44 7.74 21.24 14.37
C ASN A 44 6.73 20.37 13.61
N VAL A 45 6.54 19.14 14.09
CA VAL A 45 5.54 18.19 13.55
C VAL A 45 4.82 17.50 14.70
N SER A 46 3.50 17.46 14.64
CA SER A 46 2.67 16.65 15.54
C SER A 46 1.75 15.72 14.76
N LEU A 47 1.48 14.56 15.35
CA LEU A 47 0.68 13.50 14.73
C LEU A 47 -0.59 13.26 15.53
N SER A 48 -1.69 13.12 14.83
CA SER A 48 -2.98 12.78 15.42
C SER A 48 -3.81 11.92 14.47
N GLY A 49 -4.90 11.34 15.00
CA GLY A 49 -5.89 10.64 14.19
C GLY A 49 -6.98 11.60 13.72
N ALA A 50 -7.51 11.34 12.55
CA ALA A 50 -8.67 12.05 12.01
C ALA A 50 -9.56 11.11 11.19
N GLN A 51 -10.80 11.53 10.94
CA GLN A 51 -11.66 10.88 9.96
C GLN A 51 -11.16 11.24 8.55
N GLY A 52 -10.85 10.22 7.75
CA GLY A 52 -10.54 10.33 6.33
C GLY A 52 -11.69 9.83 5.44
N ALA A 53 -11.46 9.86 4.12
CA ALA A 53 -12.46 9.45 3.12
C ALA A 53 -12.83 7.95 3.19
N HIS A 54 -11.96 7.12 3.77
CA HIS A 54 -12.11 5.67 3.82
C HIS A 54 -11.95 5.10 5.24
N GLY A 55 -12.33 5.86 6.27
CA GLY A 55 -12.15 5.48 7.68
C GLY A 55 -11.09 6.34 8.36
N GLN A 56 -10.32 5.79 9.30
CA GLN A 56 -9.31 6.56 10.01
C GLN A 56 -8.13 6.94 9.12
N ALA A 57 -7.57 8.13 9.38
CA ALA A 57 -6.42 8.68 8.69
C ALA A 57 -5.43 9.31 9.67
N LEU A 58 -4.17 9.34 9.25
CA LEU A 58 -3.13 10.11 9.89
C LEU A 58 -3.27 11.59 9.53
N ARG A 59 -3.41 12.44 10.54
CA ARG A 59 -3.27 13.89 10.42
C ARG A 59 -1.86 14.29 10.81
N VAL A 60 -1.25 15.14 9.99
CA VAL A 60 0.08 15.72 10.21
C VAL A 60 -0.10 17.23 10.28
N ASP A 61 0.09 17.78 11.48
CA ASP A 61 0.17 19.22 11.66
C ASP A 61 1.66 19.61 11.71
N PHE A 62 2.03 20.67 10.99
CA PHE A 62 3.41 21.12 10.88
C PHE A 62 3.53 22.64 10.96
N ASP A 63 4.67 23.09 11.47
CA ASP A 63 5.10 24.49 11.44
C ASP A 63 6.59 24.54 11.08
N PHE A 64 6.92 25.27 10.01
CA PHE A 64 8.30 25.44 9.54
C PHE A 64 9.07 26.50 10.33
N ALA A 65 8.39 27.29 11.18
CA ALA A 65 9.00 28.34 12.02
C ALA A 65 9.92 29.31 11.25
N GLY A 66 9.65 29.54 9.96
CA GLY A 66 10.45 30.40 9.08
C GLY A 66 11.78 29.79 8.61
N THR A 67 12.02 28.50 8.84
CA THR A 67 13.23 27.79 8.40
C THR A 67 13.04 27.14 7.02
N ALA A 68 14.15 26.93 6.30
CA ALA A 68 14.15 26.04 5.13
C ALA A 68 14.36 24.60 5.62
N GLY A 69 13.38 23.73 5.42
CA GLY A 69 13.39 22.38 5.99
C GLY A 69 12.28 21.46 5.46
N TYR A 70 12.13 20.30 6.10
CA TYR A 70 11.11 19.31 5.74
C TYR A 70 10.32 18.82 6.96
N ALA A 71 9.02 18.61 6.75
CA ALA A 71 8.14 17.88 7.65
C ALA A 71 7.98 16.46 7.11
N ALA A 72 8.42 15.46 7.88
CA ALA A 72 8.30 14.06 7.50
C ALA A 72 7.79 13.21 8.66
N VAL A 73 7.20 12.08 8.29
CA VAL A 73 6.74 11.04 9.19
C VAL A 73 7.31 9.71 8.75
N ARG A 74 7.56 8.82 9.71
CA ARG A 74 8.11 7.49 9.44
C ARG A 74 7.40 6.43 10.25
N ARG A 75 7.30 5.25 9.65
CA ARG A 75 6.87 4.02 10.30
C ARG A 75 7.94 2.97 10.09
N LYS A 76 8.26 2.22 11.15
CA LYS A 76 9.13 1.04 11.04
C LYS A 76 8.34 -0.08 10.38
N LEU A 77 8.88 -0.64 9.31
CA LEU A 77 8.30 -1.81 8.65
C LEU A 77 8.93 -3.09 9.20
N PRO A 78 8.15 -4.15 9.41
CA PRO A 78 8.69 -5.48 9.68
C PRO A 78 9.22 -6.05 8.35
N LEU A 79 10.53 -5.99 8.18
CA LEU A 79 11.25 -6.58 7.05
C LEU A 79 12.17 -7.70 7.54
#